data_AF-A0A359M1U7-F1
#
_entry.id   AF-A0A359M1U7-F1
#
_cell.length_a   1.000
_cell.length_b   1.000
_cell.length_c   1.000
_cell.angle_alpha   90.00
_cell.angle_beta   90.00
_cell.angle_gamma   90.00
#
_symmetry.space_group_name_H-M   'P 1'
#
loop_
_entity.id
_entity.type
_entity.pdbx_description
1 polymer ?
#
loop_
_entity_poly.entity_id
_entity_poly.type
_entity_poly.pdbx_seq_one_letter_code
_entity_poly.pdbx_strand_id
1 'polypeptide(L)'
;GAGKTTIAKGIVEGLGAAVREDVSSPTFTLIHEYSPAVYHIDLYRLEEAGEVARLGLDELFDRQAVVLIEWGERFPELMPRERSEIRMERLADDRRRIEVVRY
;
A
#
# COMPACT_ATOMS: atom_id res chain seq x y z
N GLY A 1 -14.79 3.43 -0.98
CA GLY A 1 -13.39 3.10 -0.62
C GLY A 1 -13.33 2.22 0.62
N ALA A 2 -12.66 1.07 0.61
CA ALA A 2 -12.64 0.15 1.75
C ALA A 2 -12.01 0.73 3.05
N GLY A 3 -11.29 1.86 2.96
CA GLY A 3 -10.53 2.45 4.06
C GLY A 3 -9.02 2.25 3.95
N LYS A 4 -8.54 1.79 2.79
CA LYS A 4 -7.11 1.52 2.52
C LYS A 4 -6.22 2.74 2.76
N THR A 5 -6.53 3.88 2.14
CA THR A 5 -5.80 5.12 2.40
C THR A 5 -5.91 5.59 3.85
N THR A 6 -7.01 5.28 4.56
CA THR A 6 -7.15 5.58 6.00
C THR A 6 -6.19 4.75 6.85
N ILE A 7 -5.95 3.48 6.49
CA ILE A 7 -4.92 2.64 7.10
C ILE A 7 -3.53 3.13 6.73
N ALA A 8 -3.27 3.43 5.46
CA ALA A 8 -1.98 3.94 4.99
C ALA A 8 -1.55 5.19 5.78
N LYS A 9 -2.48 6.14 5.95
CA LYS A 9 -2.35 7.30 6.84
C LYS A 9 -1.85 6.94 8.24
N GLY A 10 -2.52 6.00 8.91
CA GLY A 10 -2.16 5.60 10.27
C GLY A 10 -0.81 4.88 10.34
N ILE A 11 -0.44 4.10 9.32
CA ILE A 11 0.86 3.43 9.25
C ILE A 11 1.99 4.45 9.05
N VAL A 12 1.86 5.33 8.06
CA VAL A 12 2.87 6.36 7.77
C VAL A 12 3.09 7.27 8.98
N GLU A 13 2.01 7.72 9.61
CA GLU A 13 2.06 8.50 10.85
C GLU A 13 2.68 7.73 12.01
N GLY A 14 2.26 6.48 12.22
CA GLY A 14 2.79 5.62 13.29
C GLY A 14 4.27 5.27 13.14
N LEU A 15 4.80 5.29 11.91
CA LEU A 15 6.22 5.15 11.60
C LEU A 15 7.01 6.47 11.71
N GLY A 16 6.33 7.59 11.99
CA GLY A 16 6.94 8.91 12.06
C GLY A 16 7.40 9.45 10.70
N ALA A 17 6.85 8.94 9.60
CA ALA A 17 7.32 9.28 8.26
C ALA A 17 6.62 10.51 7.64
N ALA A 18 5.39 10.81 8.08
CA ALA A 18 4.68 12.04 7.75
C ALA A 18 3.54 12.25 8.75
N VAL A 19 3.04 13.47 8.86
CA VAL A 19 1.77 13.71 9.55
C VAL A 19 0.60 13.21 8.70
N ARG A 20 -0.50 12.84 9.34
CA ARG A 20 -1.67 12.21 8.72
C ARG A 20 -2.27 13.04 7.56
N GLU A 21 -2.19 14.36 7.67
CA GLU A 21 -2.73 15.33 6.73
C GLU A 21 -1.97 15.34 5.40
N ASP A 22 -0.67 15.02 5.43
CA ASP A 22 0.21 15.02 4.27
C ASP A 22 0.12 13.71 3.47
N VAL A 23 -0.47 12.68 4.07
CA VAL A 23 -0.63 11.37 3.42
C VAL A 23 -1.91 11.37 2.59
N SER A 24 -1.79 11.04 1.31
CA SER A 24 -2.92 10.99 0.39
C SER A 24 -2.79 9.78 -0.53
N SER A 25 -3.90 9.37 -1.14
CA SER A 25 -3.89 8.23 -2.05
C SER A 25 -3.07 8.58 -3.31
N PRO A 26 -2.09 7.73 -3.68
CA PRO A 26 -1.29 7.93 -4.88
C PRO A 26 -2.00 7.41 -6.13
N THR A 27 -3.34 7.33 -6.18
CA THR A 27 -4.07 6.78 -7.34
C THR A 27 -3.64 7.41 -8.69
N PHE A 28 -3.25 8.69 -8.72
CA PHE A 28 -2.81 9.38 -9.95
C PHE A 28 -1.29 9.41 -10.14
N THR A 29 -0.54 9.54 -9.05
CA THR A 29 0.93 9.59 -9.02
C THR A 29 1.57 8.20 -9.03
N LEU A 30 0.77 7.16 -8.79
CA LEU A 30 1.09 5.75 -8.55
C LEU A 30 1.94 5.49 -7.30
N ILE A 31 2.88 6.38 -6.98
CA ILE A 31 3.78 6.28 -5.84
C ILE A 31 3.87 7.62 -5.10
N HIS A 32 3.76 7.57 -3.78
CA HIS A 32 4.21 8.62 -2.87
C HIS A 32 5.36 8.11 -2.01
N GLU A 33 6.36 8.95 -1.78
CA GLU A 33 7.47 8.69 -0.88
C GLU A 33 7.37 9.59 0.34
N TYR A 34 7.50 8.99 1.53
CA TYR A 34 7.47 9.67 2.82
C TYR A 34 8.76 9.34 3.58
N SER A 35 9.49 10.38 3.99
CA SER A 35 10.78 10.25 4.69
C SER A 35 10.59 9.79 6.14
N PRO A 36 11.41 8.86 6.67
CA PRO A 36 12.68 8.45 6.10
C PRO A 36 12.61 7.31 5.09
N ALA A 37 11.57 6.46 5.11
CA ALA A 37 11.56 5.26 4.27
C ALA A 37 10.18 4.59 4.13
N VAL A 38 9.14 5.31 3.73
CA VAL A 38 7.83 4.70 3.39
C VAL A 38 7.46 5.01 1.95
N TYR A 39 7.20 3.97 1.16
CA TYR A 39 6.67 4.07 -0.20
C TYR A 39 5.21 3.64 -0.19
N HIS A 40 4.30 4.55 -0.53
CA HIS A 40 2.88 4.26 -0.67
C HIS A 40 2.54 4.16 -2.15
N ILE A 41 2.03 3.01 -2.57
CA ILE A 41 1.78 2.64 -3.96
C ILE A 41 0.31 2.29 -4.13
N ASP A 42 -0.31 2.66 -5.24
CA ASP A 42 -1.68 2.28 -5.58
C ASP A 42 -1.75 1.69 -6.98
N LEU A 43 -2.07 0.41 -7.06
CA LEU A 43 -2.14 -0.36 -8.32
C LEU A 43 -3.55 -0.41 -8.92
N TYR A 44 -4.53 0.32 -8.36
CA TYR A 44 -5.93 0.26 -8.79
C TYR A 44 -6.13 0.51 -10.29
N ARG A 45 -5.36 1.45 -10.86
CA ARG A 45 -5.54 1.93 -12.24
C ARG A 45 -4.72 1.15 -13.27
N LEU A 46 -3.80 0.31 -12.84
CA LEU A 46 -2.96 -0.46 -13.77
C LEU A 46 -3.73 -1.68 -14.24
N GLU A 47 -3.64 -1.96 -15.54
CA GLU A 47 -4.38 -3.04 -16.19
C GLU A 47 -3.49 -4.24 -16.48
N GLU A 48 -2.20 -4.01 -16.73
CA GLU A 48 -1.27 -5.05 -17.15
C GLU A 48 -0.03 -5.13 -16.25
N ALA A 49 0.45 -6.36 -16.00
CA ALA A 49 1.64 -6.62 -15.18
C ALA A 49 2.89 -5.89 -15.72
N GLY A 50 2.97 -5.68 -17.04
CA GLY A 50 4.05 -4.93 -17.67
C GLY A 50 4.08 -3.45 -17.26
N GLU A 51 2.94 -2.82 -16.96
CA GLU A 51 2.90 -1.44 -16.44
C GLU A 51 3.45 -1.38 -15.02
N VAL A 52 3.08 -2.36 -14.19
CA VAL A 52 3.53 -2.48 -12.80
C VAL A 52 5.03 -2.75 -12.74
N ALA A 53 5.55 -3.62 -13.60
CA ALA A 53 6.99 -3.93 -13.66
C ALA A 53 7.85 -2.68 -13.92
N ARG A 54 7.32 -1.69 -14.65
CA ARG A 54 8.00 -0.41 -14.92
C ARG A 54 8.06 0.51 -13.69
N LEU A 55 7.29 0.24 -12.64
CA LEU A 55 7.36 0.98 -11.38
C LEU A 55 8.62 0.67 -10.56
N GLY A 56 9.35 -0.41 -10.90
CA GLY A 56 10.56 -0.80 -10.17
C GLY A 56 10.26 -1.33 -8.76
N LEU A 57 9.16 -2.08 -8.59
CA LEU A 57 8.77 -2.62 -7.27
C LEU A 57 9.87 -3.50 -6.65
N ASP A 58 10.56 -4.30 -7.45
CA ASP A 58 11.66 -5.15 -6.97
C ASP A 58 12.76 -4.32 -6.28
N GLU A 59 13.13 -3.18 -6.87
CA GLU A 59 14.13 -2.27 -6.27
C GLU A 59 13.61 -1.63 -4.98
N LEU A 60 12.30 -1.44 -4.83
CA LEU A 60 11.70 -0.91 -3.60
C LEU A 60 11.65 -1.97 -2.51
N PHE A 61 11.40 -3.23 -2.85
CA PHE A 61 11.39 -4.34 -1.88
C PHE A 61 12.78 -4.64 -1.31
N ASP A 62 13.84 -4.37 -2.07
CA ASP A 62 15.23 -4.54 -1.62
C ASP A 62 15.72 -3.39 -0.71
N ARG A 63 14.97 -2.29 -0.61
CA ARG A 63 15.33 -1.15 0.26
C ARG A 63 15.01 -1.46 1.72
N GLN A 64 15.77 -0.84 2.62
CA GLN A 64 15.41 -0.78 4.03
C GLN A 64 14.26 0.22 4.26
N ALA A 65 13.07 -0.15 3.77
CA ALA A 65 11.88 0.69 3.74
C ALA A 65 10.61 -0.12 3.97
N VAL A 66 9.52 0.57 4.32
CA VAL A 66 8.18 -0.01 4.32
C VAL A 66 7.51 0.32 2.98
N VAL A 67 7.13 -0.72 2.24
CA VAL A 67 6.37 -0.57 0.99
C VAL A 67 4.90 -0.91 1.24
N LEU A 68 4.04 0.10 1.19
CA LEU A 68 2.58 -0.01 1.37
C LEU A 68 1.89 -0.04 0.02
N ILE A 69 1.34 -1.18 -0.37
CA ILE A 69 0.70 -1.36 -1.69
C ILE A 69 -0.82 -1.48 -1.52
N GLU A 70 -1.57 -0.51 -2.07
CA GLU A 70 -3.00 -0.64 -2.27
C GLU A 70 -3.29 -1.46 -3.54
N TRP A 71 -4.27 -2.36 -3.46
CA TRP A 71 -4.70 -3.22 -4.57
C TRP A 71 -3.62 -4.18 -5.10
N GLY A 72 -2.70 -4.63 -4.23
CA GLY A 72 -1.67 -5.61 -4.56
C GLY A 72 -2.22 -6.94 -5.08
N GLU A 73 -3.45 -7.29 -4.69
CA GLU A 73 -4.15 -8.50 -5.16
C GLU A 73 -4.43 -8.53 -6.67
N ARG A 74 -4.30 -7.39 -7.37
CA ARG A 74 -4.44 -7.35 -8.83
C ARG A 74 -3.26 -7.99 -9.56
N PHE A 75 -2.09 -8.02 -8.93
CA PHE A 75 -0.84 -8.51 -9.51
C PHE A 75 -0.09 -9.41 -8.51
N PRO A 76 -0.70 -10.52 -8.06
CA PRO A 76 -0.15 -11.36 -6.99
C PRO A 76 1.22 -11.94 -7.33
N GLU A 77 1.52 -12.16 -8.60
CA GLU A 77 2.81 -12.66 -9.11
C GLU A 77 3.97 -11.67 -8.97
N LEU A 78 3.68 -10.37 -8.79
CA LEU A 78 4.66 -9.31 -8.59
C LEU A 78 4.90 -9.00 -7.10
N MET A 79 4.16 -9.64 -6.20
CA MET A 79 4.29 -9.40 -4.76
C MET A 79 5.42 -10.25 -4.17
N PRO A 80 6.18 -9.72 -3.19
CA PRO A 80 7.25 -10.48 -2.56
C PRO A 80 6.69 -11.66 -1.77
N ARG A 81 7.49 -12.73 -1.64
CA ARG A 81 7.09 -13.95 -0.92
C ARG A 81 6.82 -13.65 0.55
N GLU A 82 7.75 -12.97 1.21
CA GLU A 82 7.61 -12.53 2.59
C GLU A 82 6.88 -11.20 2.61
N ARG A 83 5.65 -11.20 3.12
CA ARG A 83 4.82 -9.99 3.21
C ARG A 83 3.72 -10.14 4.25
N SER A 84 3.17 -9.00 4.66
CA SER A 84 1.92 -8.95 5.41
C SER A 84 0.81 -8.39 4.52
N GLU A 85 -0.29 -9.12 4.38
CA GLU A 85 -1.50 -8.64 3.72
C GLU A 85 -2.51 -8.15 4.75
N ILE A 86 -3.05 -6.95 4.53
CA ILE A 86 -4.14 -6.39 5.33
C ILE A 86 -5.42 -6.45 4.49
N ARG A 87 -6.34 -7.33 4.87
CA ARG A 87 -7.64 -7.49 4.22
C ARG A 87 -8.68 -6.70 4.98
N MET A 88 -9.49 -5.94 4.25
CA MET A 88 -10.52 -5.08 4.82
C MET A 88 -11.89 -5.41 4.24
N GLU A 89 -12.83 -5.75 5.11
CA GLU A 89 -14.23 -5.99 4.76
C GLU A 89 -15.12 -4.90 5.37
N ARG A 90 -16.03 -4.34 4.56
CA ARG A 90 -17.02 -3.37 5.05
C ARG A 90 -18.16 -4.11 5.77
N LEU A 91 -18.45 -3.69 7.00
CA LEU A 91 -19.58 -4.16 7.80
C LEU A 91 -20.63 -3.04 7.94
N ALA A 92 -21.74 -3.32 8.62
CA ALA A 92 -22.74 -2.32 9.01
C ALA A 92 -22.19 -1.31 10.03
N ASP A 93 -22.88 -0.17 10.16
CA ASP A 93 -22.62 0.86 11.18
C ASP A 93 -21.21 1.47 11.12
N ASP A 94 -20.71 1.66 9.89
CA ASP A 94 -19.36 2.15 9.60
C ASP A 94 -18.21 1.31 10.18
N ARG A 95 -18.47 0.07 10.60
CA ARG A 95 -17.45 -0.85 11.07
C ARG A 95 -16.72 -1.53 9.91
N ARG A 96 -15.49 -1.96 10.17
CA ARG A 96 -14.68 -2.77 9.25
C ARG A 96 -14.16 -4.00 9.99
N ARG A 97 -14.13 -5.14 9.32
CA ARG A 97 -13.30 -6.27 9.74
C ARG A 97 -11.93 -6.11 9.09
N ILE A 98 -10.88 -6.23 9.89
CA ILE A 98 -9.49 -6.24 9.44
C ILE A 98 -8.91 -7.61 9.75
N GLU A 99 -8.37 -8.27 8.74
CA GLU A 99 -7.59 -9.50 8.86
C GLU A 99 -6.16 -9.21 8.42
N VAL A 100 -5.19 -9.70 9.18
CA VAL A 100 -3.76 -9.58 8.85
C VAL A 100 -3.20 -10.98 8.62
N VAL A 101 -2.75 -11.25 7.40
CA VAL A 101 -2.15 -12.52 7.00
C VAL A 101 -0.66 -12.30 6.77
N ARG A 102 0.18 -13.16 7.34
CA ARG A 102 1.63 -13.15 7.13
C ARG A 102 2.01 -14.33 6.26
N TYR A 103 2.81 -14.07 5.23
CA TYR A 103 3.37 -15.06 4.31
C TYR A 103 4.87 -15.22 4.56
#